data_AF-A0A969QS85-F1
#
_entry.id   AF-A0A969QS85-F1
#
_cell.length_a   1.000
_cell.length_b   1.000
_cell.length_c   1.000
_cell.angle_alpha   90.00
_cell.angle_beta   90.00
_cell.angle_gamma   90.00
#
_symmetry.space_group_name_H-M   'P 1'
#
loop_
_entity.id
_entity.type
_entity.pdbx_description
1 polymer ?
#
loop_
_entity_poly.entity_id
_entity_poly.type
_entity_poly.pdbx_seq_one_letter_code
_entity_poly.pdbx_strand_id
1 'polypeptide(L)' 'MEGKIKALSAEAKASAMIIGSLPFLVMGAVKVASPDYLTPLFSTKQGNFILLGAGLWMSMGIFVMKSMMKIKV' A
#
# COMPACT_ATOMS: atom_id res chain seq x y z
N MET A 1 32.35 1.84 0.94
CA MET A 1 31.13 1.98 1.77
C MET A 1 29.84 2.04 0.93
N GLU A 2 29.92 2.34 -0.37
CA GLU A 2 28.77 2.39 -1.29
C GLU A 2 27.97 1.08 -1.37
N GLY A 3 28.63 -0.08 -1.36
CA GLY A 3 27.94 -1.38 -1.37
C GLY A 3 27.06 -1.61 -0.13
N LYS A 4 27.46 -1.10 1.04
CA LYS A 4 26.66 -1.17 2.28
C LYS A 4 25.44 -0.25 2.22
N ILE A 5 25.58 0.97 1.68
CA ILE A 5 24.48 1.92 1.53
C ILE A 5 23.45 1.38 0.51
N LYS A 6 23.92 0.76 -0.57
CA LYS A 6 23.08 0.14 -1.60
C LYS A 6 22.33 -1.09 -1.08
N ALA A 7 22.98 -1.92 -0.27
CA ALA A 7 22.35 -3.07 0.38
C ALA A 7 21.25 -2.63 1.37
N LEU A 8 21.54 -1.66 2.25
CA LEU A 8 20.56 -1.13 3.20
C LEU A 8 19.38 -0.42 2.49
N SER A 9 19.64 0.24 1.36
CA SER A 9 18.58 0.86 0.55
C SER A 9 17.72 -0.18 -0.19
N ALA A 10 18.29 -1.33 -0.56
CA ALA A 10 17.56 -2.44 -1.15
C ALA A 10 16.60 -3.12 -0.15
N GLU A 11 17.03 -3.29 1.10
CA GLU A 11 16.17 -3.81 2.19
C GLU A 11 14.99 -2.86 2.48
N ALA A 12 15.26 -1.55 2.58
CA ALA A 12 14.21 -0.55 2.79
C ALA A 12 13.19 -0.53 1.63
N LYS A 13 13.66 -0.70 0.38
CA LYS A 13 12.81 -0.79 -0.80
C LYS A 13 11.96 -2.07 -0.81
N ALA A 14 12.53 -3.22 -0.42
CA ALA A 14 11.79 -4.47 -0.32
C ALA A 14 10.67 -4.38 0.73
N SER A 15 10.96 -3.86 1.92
CA SER A 15 9.97 -3.66 2.98
C SER A 15 8.84 -2.70 2.57
N ALA A 16 9.17 -1.60 1.88
CA ALA A 16 8.18 -0.66 1.36
C ALA A 16 7.25 -1.32 0.31
N MET A 17 7.79 -2.19 -0.55
CA MET A 17 6.99 -2.94 -1.53
C MET A 17 6.05 -3.94 -0.85
N ILE A 18 6.50 -4.62 0.21
CA ILE A 18 5.67 -5.54 0.99
C ILE A 18 4.49 -4.79 1.60
N ILE A 19 4.76 -3.68 2.30
CA ILE A 19 3.73 -2.84 2.95
C ILE A 19 2.75 -2.26 1.92
N GLY A 20 3.25 -1.81 0.76
CA GLY A 20 2.39 -1.30 -0.31
C GLY A 20 1.47 -2.34 -0.94
N SER A 21 1.87 -3.62 -0.95
CA SER A 21 1.09 -4.72 -1.56
C SER A 21 0.01 -5.30 -0.64
N LEU A 22 0.21 -5.23 0.67
CA LEU A 22 -0.67 -5.80 1.71
C LEU A 22 -2.16 -5.45 1.54
N PRO A 23 -2.55 -4.19 1.30
CA PRO A 23 -3.96 -3.81 1.19
C PRO A 23 -4.67 -4.45 0.00
N PHE A 24 -3.96 -4.61 -1.13
CA PHE A 24 -4.50 -5.27 -2.32
C PHE A 24 -4.65 -6.77 -2.09
N LEU A 25 -3.67 -7.38 -1.42
CA LEU A 25 -3.68 -8.80 -1.08
C LEU A 25 -4.79 -9.12 -0.09
N VAL A 26 -4.96 -8.30 0.94
CA VAL A 26 -6.04 -8.41 1.94
C VAL A 26 -7.40 -8.19 1.28
N MET A 27 -7.56 -7.18 0.43
CA MET A 27 -8.80 -6.96 -0.30
C MET A 27 -9.17 -8.18 -1.17
N GLY A 28 -8.20 -8.76 -1.88
CA GLY A 28 -8.40 -9.97 -2.67
C GLY A 28 -8.76 -11.19 -1.81
N ALA A 29 -8.05 -11.39 -0.70
CA ALA A 29 -8.29 -12.50 0.22
C ALA A 29 -9.69 -12.40 0.87
N VAL A 30 -10.09 -11.21 1.32
CA VAL A 30 -11.41 -10.96 1.91
C VAL A 30 -12.52 -11.15 0.87
N LYS A 31 -12.29 -10.77 -0.40
CA LYS A 31 -13.25 -11.02 -1.48
C LYS A 31 -13.51 -12.51 -1.70
N VAL A 32 -12.48 -13.36 -1.58
CA VAL A 32 -12.60 -14.82 -1.72
C VAL A 32 -13.21 -15.46 -0.47
N ALA A 33 -12.79 -15.02 0.71
CA ALA A 33 -13.28 -15.58 1.98
C ALA A 33 -14.74 -15.21 2.28
N SER A 34 -15.11 -13.95 2.06
CA SER A 34 -16.42 -13.39 2.39
C SER A 34 -16.81 -12.29 1.39
N PRO A 35 -17.35 -12.63 0.21
CA PRO A 35 -17.66 -11.66 -0.84
C PRO A 35 -18.68 -10.60 -0.38
N ASP A 36 -19.62 -10.96 0.50
CA ASP A 36 -20.63 -10.05 1.05
C ASP A 36 -20.05 -8.91 1.91
N TYR A 37 -18.86 -9.11 2.49
CA TYR A 37 -18.24 -8.13 3.38
C TYR A 37 -17.79 -6.86 2.65
N LEU A 38 -17.34 -7.00 1.40
CA LEU A 38 -16.88 -5.87 0.59
C LEU A 38 -18.03 -5.22 -0.21
N THR A 39 -19.17 -5.88 -0.36
CA THR A 39 -20.35 -5.37 -1.09
C THR A 39 -20.81 -3.98 -0.62
N PRO A 40 -21.03 -3.72 0.69
CA PRO A 40 -21.43 -2.39 1.15
C PRO A 40 -20.35 -1.33 0.93
N LEU A 41 -19.07 -1.73 0.84
CA LEU A 41 -17.96 -0.83 0.54
C LEU A 41 -18.07 -0.24 -0.88
N PHE A 42 -18.53 -1.04 -1.85
CA PHE A 42 -18.71 -0.59 -3.25
C PHE A 42 -20.13 -0.09 -3.56
N SER A 43 -21.14 -0.62 -2.86
CA SER A 43 -22.55 -0.35 -3.19
C SER A 43 -23.13 0.85 -2.44
N THR A 44 -22.52 1.29 -1.33
CA THR A 44 -22.98 2.46 -0.57
C THR A 44 -22.16 3.70 -0.89
N LYS A 45 -22.81 4.88 -0.92
CA LYS A 45 -22.12 6.16 -1.13
C LYS A 45 -21.04 6.44 -0.08
N GLN A 46 -21.29 6.02 1.16
CA GLN A 46 -20.34 6.14 2.28
C GLN A 46 -19.11 5.23 2.07
N GLY A 47 -19.32 3.99 1.64
CA GLY A 47 -18.23 3.05 1.33
C GLY A 47 -17.28 3.57 0.24
N ASN A 48 -17.83 4.12 -0.85
CA ASN A 48 -17.02 4.71 -1.91
C ASN A 48 -16.21 5.93 -1.44
N PHE A 49 -16.77 6.74 -0.55
CA PHE A 49 -16.04 7.88 0.03
C PHE A 49 -14.85 7.42 0.88
N ILE A 50 -15.03 6.35 1.66
CA ILE A 50 -13.97 5.73 2.45
C ILE A 50 -12.92 5.09 1.55
N LEU A 51 -13.32 4.41 0.47
CA LEU A 51 -12.40 3.84 -0.53
C LEU A 51 -11.57 4.91 -1.22
N LEU A 52 -12.17 6.04 -1.61
CA LEU A 52 -11.46 7.18 -2.17
C LEU A 52 -10.47 7.77 -1.15
N GLY A 53 -10.90 7.97 0.09
CA GLY A 53 -10.03 8.44 1.17
C GLY A 53 -8.85 7.50 1.42
N ALA A 54 -9.11 6.19 1.47
CA ALA A 54 -8.10 5.16 1.64
C ALA A 54 -7.12 5.12 0.45
N GLY A 55 -7.63 5.25 -0.78
CA GLY A 55 -6.81 5.32 -1.99
C GLY A 55 -5.89 6.55 -2.03
N LEU A 56 -6.40 7.71 -1.61
CA LEU A 56 -5.59 8.93 -1.47
C LEU A 56 -4.54 8.78 -0.37
N TRP A 57 -4.91 8.23 0.79
CA TRP A 57 -3.99 7.97 1.90
C TRP A 57 -2.87 7.01 1.52
N MET A 58 -3.22 5.93 0.81
CA MET A 58 -2.28 4.96 0.24
C MET A 58 -1.32 5.61 -0.75
N SER A 59 -1.85 6.43 -1.67
CA SER A 59 -1.03 7.14 -2.65
C SER A 59 -0.05 8.09 -1.98
N MET A 60 -0.48 8.79 -0.93
CA MET A 60 0.38 9.66 -0.13
C MET A 60 1.45 8.87 0.63
N GLY A 61 1.10 7.73 1.23
CA GLY A 61 2.05 6.83 1.89
C GLY A 61 3.12 6.30 0.93
N ILE A 62 2.72 5.85 -0.27
CA ILE A 62 3.65 5.39 -1.31
C ILE A 62 4.55 6.53 -1.80
N PHE A 63 4.00 7.74 -1.96
CA PHE A 63 4.78 8.92 -2.33
C PHE A 63 5.86 9.25 -1.31
N VAL A 64 5.52 9.19 -0.01
CA VAL A 64 6.48 9.40 1.08
C VAL A 64 7.56 8.31 1.07
N MET A 65 7.20 7.03 0.95
CA MET A 65 8.18 5.94 0.86
C MET A 65 9.11 6.08 -0.35
N LYS A 66 8.58 6.51 -1.50
CA LYS A 66 9.37 6.80 -2.70
C LYS A 66 10.33 7.97 -2.47
N SER A 67 9.91 9.01 -1.77
CA SER A 67 10.76 10.16 -1.41
C SER A 67 11.91 9.73 -0.49
N MET A 68 11.63 8.92 0.54
CA MET A 68 12.65 8.40 1.46
C MET A 68 13.71 7.54 0.75
N MET A 69 13.29 6.72 -0.22
CA MET A 69 14.21 5.92 -1.04
C MET A 69 15.05 6.80 -1.99
N LYS A 70 14.45 7.82 -2.62
CA LYS A 70 15.16 8.71 -3.55
C LYS A 70 16.25 9.53 -2.83
N ILE A 71 16.07 9.84 -1.56
CA ILE A 71 17.05 10.58 -0.75
C ILE A 71 18.29 9.73 -0.41
N LYS A 72 18.18 8.40 -0.47
CA LYS A 72 19.24 7.44 -0.09
C LYS A 72 19.90 6.73 -1.27
N VAL A 73 19.44 6.99 -2.49
CA VAL A 73 20.02 6.46 -3.75
C VAL A 73 20.91 7.52 -4.36
#